data_AF-A0A960E2N5-F1
#
_entry.id   AF-A0A960E2N5-F1
#
_cell.length_a   1.000
_cell.length_b   1.000
_cell.length_c   1.000
_cell.angle_alpha   90.00
_cell.angle_beta   90.00
_cell.angle_gamma   90.00
#
_symmetry.space_group_name_H-M   'P 1'
#
loop_
_entity.id
_entity.type
_entity.pdbx_description
1 polymer ?
#
loop_
_entity_poly.entity_id
_entity_poly.type
_entity_poly.pdbx_seq_one_letter_code
_entity_poly.pdbx_strand_id
1 'polypeptide(L)'
;ATVIEADVKVCGRARQVTDPGELRELSEAFAAHRGFPMPGDPEDDHDADDGGAMFTVDLDSVTITSVADEQLVIETWRPGEGVRTVRRD
;
A
#
# COMPACT_ATOMS: atom_id res chain seq x y z
N ALA A 1 6.50 12.88 11.74
CA ALA A 1 5.40 13.24 10.83
C ALA A 1 4.14 13.38 11.67
N THR A 2 3.37 14.45 11.48
CA THR A 2 2.05 14.57 12.14
C THR A 2 1.12 13.55 11.50
N VAL A 3 0.48 12.71 12.31
CA VAL A 3 -0.54 11.79 11.83
C VAL A 3 -1.78 12.64 11.57
N ILE A 4 -2.16 12.75 10.30
CA ILE A 4 -3.40 13.37 9.86
C ILE A 4 -4.41 12.27 9.65
N GLU A 5 -5.61 12.43 10.20
CA GLU A 5 -6.73 11.56 9.86
C GLU A 5 -7.14 11.85 8.42
N ALA A 6 -6.99 10.86 7.56
CA ALA A 6 -7.17 11.02 6.13
C ALA A 6 -7.56 9.68 5.50
N ASP A 7 -8.38 9.77 4.45
CA ASP A 7 -8.67 8.66 3.56
C ASP A 7 -7.70 8.68 2.39
N VAL A 8 -7.04 7.55 2.13
CA VAL A 8 -6.09 7.40 1.02
C VAL A 8 -6.65 6.41 0.00
N LYS A 9 -6.76 6.87 -1.24
CA LYS A 9 -7.05 6.03 -2.40
C LYS A 9 -5.79 5.86 -3.24
N VAL A 10 -5.43 4.61 -3.48
CA VAL A 10 -4.32 4.23 -4.36
C VAL A 10 -4.89 3.57 -5.61
N CYS A 11 -4.48 4.02 -6.78
CA CYS A 11 -4.82 3.40 -8.06
C CYS A 11 -3.54 2.98 -8.77
N GLY A 12 -3.56 1.82 -9.41
CA GLY A 12 -2.42 1.31 -10.14
C GLY A 12 -2.69 -0.05 -10.75
N ARG A 13 -1.66 -0.63 -11.36
CA ARG A 13 -1.70 -1.98 -11.89
C ARG A 13 -1.18 -2.96 -10.84
N ALA A 14 -1.99 -3.97 -10.53
CA ALA A 14 -1.51 -5.11 -9.75
C ALA A 14 -0.60 -5.99 -10.63
N ARG A 15 0.57 -6.35 -10.11
CA ARG A 15 1.49 -7.33 -10.69
C ARG A 15 1.69 -8.45 -9.70
N GLN A 16 1.44 -9.69 -10.12
CA GLN A 16 1.72 -10.85 -9.30
C GLN A 16 3.23 -11.02 -9.12
N VAL A 17 3.65 -11.20 -7.87
CA VAL A 17 5.02 -11.56 -7.53
C VAL A 17 5.14 -13.07 -7.64
N THR A 18 6.01 -13.53 -8.53
CA THR A 18 6.23 -14.97 -8.79
C THR A 18 7.69 -15.37 -8.65
N ASP A 19 8.61 -14.40 -8.61
CA ASP A 19 10.02 -14.66 -8.39
C ASP A 19 10.24 -15.07 -6.92
N PRO A 20 10.86 -16.23 -6.64
CA PRO A 20 11.07 -16.69 -5.27
C PRO A 20 11.98 -15.78 -4.44
N GLY A 21 12.92 -15.08 -5.07
CA GLY A 21 13.79 -14.12 -4.40
C GLY A 21 13.00 -12.89 -3.95
N GLU A 22 12.19 -12.33 -4.84
CA GLU A 22 11.30 -11.20 -4.54
C GLU A 22 10.26 -11.55 -3.46
N LEU A 23 9.66 -12.75 -3.52
CA LEU A 23 8.73 -13.23 -2.49
C LEU A 23 9.39 -13.26 -1.10
N ARG A 24 10.59 -13.85 -1.00
CA ARG A 24 11.33 -13.93 0.27
C ARG A 24 11.65 -12.55 0.83
N GLU A 25 12.15 -11.63 0.00
CA GLU A 25 12.48 -10.27 0.42
C GLU A 25 11.24 -9.51 0.95
N LEU A 26 10.09 -9.66 0.28
CA LEU A 26 8.85 -9.02 0.72
C LEU A 26 8.29 -9.64 1.99
N SER A 27 8.38 -10.97 2.16
CA SER A 27 7.99 -11.66 3.40
C SER A 27 8.84 -11.23 4.59
N GLU A 28 10.16 -11.18 4.42
CA GLU A 28 11.10 -10.70 5.45
C GLU A 28 10.79 -9.24 5.84
N ALA A 29 10.55 -8.37 4.85
CA ALA A 29 10.21 -6.97 5.09
C ALA A 29 8.85 -6.82 5.81
N PHE A 30 7.85 -7.63 5.44
CA PHE A 30 6.56 -7.66 6.12
C PHE A 30 6.72 -8.06 7.58
N ALA A 31 7.43 -9.16 7.85
CA ALA A 31 7.63 -9.66 9.20
C ALA A 31 8.38 -8.65 10.08
N ALA A 32 9.42 -8.02 9.53
CA ALA A 32 10.16 -6.96 10.22
C ALA A 32 9.28 -5.73 10.54
N HIS A 33 8.34 -5.39 9.66
CA HIS A 33 7.45 -4.25 9.84
C HIS A 33 6.25 -4.53 10.76
N ARG A 34 5.67 -5.73 10.68
CA ARG A 34 4.42 -6.11 11.36
C ARG A 34 4.64 -6.87 12.66
N GLY A 35 5.79 -7.51 12.84
CA GLY A 35 6.11 -8.31 14.02
C GLY A 35 5.55 -9.73 14.01
N PHE A 36 5.04 -10.21 12.86
CA PHE A 36 4.52 -11.57 12.67
C PHE A 36 4.70 -11.99 11.19
N PRO A 37 4.78 -13.30 10.87
CA PRO A 37 5.01 -13.78 9.51
C PRO A 37 3.86 -13.41 8.57
N MET A 38 4.14 -13.43 7.26
CA MET A 38 3.10 -13.20 6.27
C MET A 38 2.12 -14.38 6.26
N PRO A 39 0.80 -14.15 6.17
CA PRO A 39 -0.16 -15.24 6.01
C PRO A 39 0.14 -16.06 4.76
N GLY A 40 0.24 -17.38 4.91
CA GLY A 40 0.56 -18.30 3.80
C GLY A 40 2.06 -18.41 3.46
N ASP A 41 2.94 -17.92 4.35
CA ASP A 41 4.35 -18.29 4.35
C ASP A 41 4.48 -19.82 4.55
N PRO A 42 5.35 -20.53 3.83
CA PRO A 42 5.57 -21.97 4.04
C PRO A 42 6.05 -22.35 5.45
N GLU A 43 6.54 -21.40 6.26
CA GLU A 43 6.84 -21.61 7.68
C GLU A 43 5.64 -21.34 8.61
N ASP A 44 4.52 -20.84 8.08
CA ASP A 44 3.25 -20.64 8.78
C ASP A 44 2.43 -21.95 8.77
N ASP A 45 2.14 -22.49 9.95
CA ASP A 45 1.44 -23.76 10.17
C ASP A 45 -0.09 -23.64 10.13
N HIS A 46 -0.61 -22.46 9.78
CA HIS A 46 -2.03 -22.18 9.56
C HIS A 46 -2.47 -22.54 8.13
N ASP A 47 -3.01 -23.76 7.94
CA ASP A 47 -3.80 -24.23 6.79
C ASP A 47 -3.47 -23.56 5.44
N ALA A 48 -2.25 -23.76 4.96
CA ALA A 48 -1.76 -23.32 3.66
C ALA A 48 -2.27 -24.22 2.53
N ASP A 49 -3.59 -24.33 2.34
CA ASP A 49 -4.13 -25.13 1.24
C ASP A 49 -3.86 -24.52 -0.14
N ASP A 50 -3.48 -23.24 -0.21
CA ASP A 50 -2.85 -22.58 -1.36
C ASP A 50 -2.19 -21.28 -0.85
N GLY A 51 -0.88 -21.29 -0.55
CA GLY A 51 -0.15 -20.09 -0.09
C GLY A 51 -0.56 -18.86 -0.91
N GLY A 52 -1.10 -17.85 -0.23
CA GLY A 52 -1.83 -16.76 -0.88
C GLY A 52 -0.98 -16.05 -1.95
N ALA A 53 -1.55 -15.83 -3.14
CA ALA A 53 -0.83 -15.14 -4.22
C ALA A 53 -0.46 -13.71 -3.80
N MET A 54 0.83 -13.37 -3.94
CA MET A 54 1.35 -12.06 -3.60
C MET A 54 1.32 -11.11 -4.80
N PHE A 55 0.98 -9.84 -4.56
CA PHE A 55 0.93 -8.80 -5.59
C PHE A 55 1.61 -7.52 -5.12
N THR A 56 2.34 -6.86 -6.03
CA THR A 56 2.76 -5.46 -5.89
C THR A 56 1.84 -4.57 -6.70
N VAL A 57 1.79 -3.28 -6.39
CA VAL A 57 1.06 -2.28 -7.18
C VAL A 57 2.01 -1.28 -7.82
N ASP A 58 1.99 -1.21 -9.15
CA ASP A 58 2.63 -0.14 -9.90
C ASP A 58 1.70 1.08 -9.88
N LEU A 59 2.10 2.14 -9.16
CA LEU A 59 1.24 3.27 -8.85
C LEU A 59 0.99 4.18 -10.07
N ASP A 60 -0.28 4.34 -10.44
CA ASP A 60 -0.74 5.32 -11.45
C ASP A 60 -1.20 6.63 -10.81
N SER A 61 -1.78 6.56 -9.60
CA SER A 61 -2.16 7.75 -8.84
C SER A 61 -2.35 7.47 -7.35
N VAL A 62 -2.11 8.48 -6.53
CA VAL A 62 -2.48 8.50 -5.11
C VAL A 62 -3.34 9.71 -4.86
N THR A 63 -4.48 9.53 -4.20
CA THR A 63 -5.35 10.61 -3.74
C THR A 63 -5.47 10.54 -2.23
N ILE A 64 -5.18 11.64 -1.55
CA ILE A 64 -5.36 11.80 -0.10
C ILE A 64 -6.50 12.79 0.09
N THR A 65 -7.48 12.39 0.88
CA THR A 65 -8.61 13.24 1.29
C THR A 65 -8.54 13.42 2.79
N SER A 66 -8.46 14.67 3.24
CA SER A 66 -8.35 15.02 4.65
C SER A 66 -9.15 16.28 4.95
N VAL A 67 -9.31 16.58 6.25
CA VAL A 67 -9.87 17.85 6.71
C VAL A 67 -8.74 18.65 7.37
N ALA A 68 -8.54 19.88 6.92
CA ALA A 68 -7.61 20.83 7.52
C ALA A 68 -8.20 22.23 7.49
N ASP A 69 -8.05 22.97 8.59
CA ASP A 69 -8.57 24.34 8.73
C ASP A 69 -10.06 24.45 8.36
N GLU A 70 -10.88 23.48 8.80
CA GLU A 70 -12.32 23.38 8.49
C GLU A 70 -12.66 23.19 7.00
N GLN A 71 -11.66 22.90 6.16
CA GLN A 71 -11.83 22.66 4.73
C GLN A 71 -11.55 21.21 4.36
N LEU A 72 -12.27 20.72 3.34
CA LEU A 72 -11.93 19.48 2.66
C LEU A 72 -10.69 19.72 1.78
N VAL A 73 -9.61 19.00 2.07
CA VAL A 73 -8.36 19.05 1.29
C VAL A 73 -8.21 17.75 0.51
N ILE A 74 -8.09 17.86 -0.81
CA ILE A 74 -7.87 16.73 -1.71
C ILE A 74 -6.52 16.94 -2.40
N GLU A 75 -5.58 16.06 -2.11
CA GLU A 75 -4.26 16.04 -2.73
C GLU A 75 -4.19 14.86 -3.69
N THR A 76 -3.71 15.11 -4.91
CA THR A 76 -3.57 14.07 -5.94
C THR A 76 -2.16 14.10 -6.51
N TRP A 77 -1.52 12.94 -6.51
CA TRP A 77 -0.24 12.71 -7.15
C TRP A 77 -0.40 11.73 -8.31
N ARG A 78 0.40 11.93 -9.37
CA ARG A 78 0.59 11.02 -10.52
C ARG A 78 2.07 11.00 -10.92
N PRO A 79 2.58 9.89 -11.49
CA PRO A 79 3.94 9.82 -11.99
C PRO A 79 4.27 10.96 -12.97
N GLY A 80 5.40 11.62 -12.76
CA GLY A 80 5.86 12.73 -13.61
C GLY A 80 5.11 14.05 -13.42
N GLU A 81 4.05 14.07 -12.62
CA GLU A 81 3.31 15.28 -12.26
C GLU A 81 3.69 15.75 -10.84
N GLY A 82 3.65 17.06 -10.59
CA GLY A 82 3.68 17.60 -9.24
C GLY A 82 2.39 17.26 -8.49
N VAL A 83 2.42 17.32 -7.15
CA VAL A 83 1.20 17.14 -6.35
C VAL A 83 0.22 18.28 -6.63
N ARG A 84 -1.02 17.93 -6.97
CA ARG A 84 -2.12 18.87 -7.16
C ARG A 84 -2.99 18.90 -5.90
N THR A 85 -3.27 20.09 -5.39
CA THR A 85 -4.15 20.28 -4.22
C THR A 85 -5.42 21.01 -4.63
N VAL A 86 -6.57 20.52 -4.15
CA VAL A 86 -7.87 21.18 -4.22
C VAL A 86 -8.40 21.36 -2.80
N ARG A 87 -8.89 22.56 -2.48
CA ARG A 87 -9.56 22.88 -1.21
C ARG A 87 -11.02 23.23 -1.46
N ARG A 88 -11.92 22.80 -0.58
CA ARG A 88 -13.37 23.08 -0.66
C ARG A 88 -13.95 23.36 0.73
N ASP A 89 -14.92 24.26 0.74
CA ASP A 89 -15.80 24.58 1.87
C ASP A 89 -17.05 23.68 1.88
#